data_AF-A0A7C4BMH6-F1
#
_entry.id   AF-A0A7C4BMH6-F1
#
_cell.length_a   1.000
_cell.length_b   1.000
_cell.length_c   1.000
_cell.angle_alpha   90.00
_cell.angle_beta   90.00
_cell.angle_gamma   90.00
#
_symmetry.space_group_name_H-M   'P 1'
#
loop_
_entity.id
_entity.type
_entity.pdbx_description
1 polymer ?
#
loop_
_entity_poly.entity_id
_entity_poly.type
_entity_poly.pdbx_seq_one_letter_code
_entity_poly.pdbx_strand_id
1 'polypeptide(L)'
;DRVDLVKKAVEELNSAGIKVSLFMNPDEKALELAKKTGAQIVELHTGMYAEAEEEEKRLSELVRLENAARFAKDLGFIVHAGHGLNYENIGPVAAIPEIEEFSIGHSIVSKAIFVGFKEAVKEMKELILRARA
;
A
#
# COMPACT_ATOMS: atom_id res chain seq x y z
N ASP A 1 -13.53 -10.67 19.76
CA ASP A 1 -12.93 -9.38 19.36
C ASP A 1 -12.73 -9.37 17.84
N ARG A 2 -12.67 -8.22 17.15
CA ARG A 2 -12.33 -8.16 15.71
C ARG A 2 -10.93 -8.71 15.44
N VAL A 3 -9.98 -8.47 16.35
CA VAL A 3 -8.61 -8.97 16.23
C VAL A 3 -8.56 -10.50 16.23
N ASP A 4 -9.31 -11.15 17.11
CA ASP A 4 -9.38 -12.62 17.18
C ASP A 4 -9.92 -13.24 15.89
N LEU A 5 -10.95 -12.61 15.30
CA LEU A 5 -11.56 -13.09 14.07
C LEU A 5 -10.55 -13.04 12.92
N VAL A 6 -9.84 -11.91 12.77
CA VAL A 6 -8.80 -11.75 11.74
C VAL A 6 -7.63 -12.70 12.00
N LYS A 7 -7.20 -12.84 13.25
CA LYS A 7 -6.14 -13.77 13.65
C LYS A 7 -6.46 -15.21 13.24
N LYS A 8 -7.68 -15.69 13.46
CA LYS A 8 -8.09 -17.04 13.05
C LYS A 8 -7.98 -17.23 11.54
N ALA A 9 -8.45 -16.26 10.75
CA ALA A 9 -8.32 -16.33 9.29
C ALA A 9 -6.85 -16.31 8.84
N VAL A 10 -6.01 -15.49 9.48
CA VAL A 10 -4.56 -15.45 9.24
C VAL A 10 -3.91 -16.79 9.56
N GLU A 11 -4.26 -17.44 10.68
CA GLU A 11 -3.75 -18.75 11.07
C GLU A 11 -4.14 -19.85 10.07
N GLU A 12 -5.37 -19.86 9.59
CA GLU A 12 -5.85 -20.82 8.58
C GLU A 12 -5.08 -20.66 7.25
N LEU A 13 -4.93 -19.43 6.75
CA LEU A 13 -4.19 -19.16 5.52
C LEU A 13 -2.68 -19.45 5.66
N ASN A 14 -2.08 -19.07 6.79
CA ASN A 14 -0.68 -19.37 7.08
C ASN A 14 -0.43 -20.88 7.17
N SER A 15 -1.36 -21.65 7.74
CA SER A 15 -1.28 -23.11 7.82
C SER A 15 -1.32 -23.76 6.43
N ALA A 16 -1.89 -23.08 5.43
CA ALA A 16 -1.85 -23.47 4.02
C ALA A 16 -0.62 -22.92 3.26
N GLY A 17 0.32 -22.25 3.93
CA GLY A 17 1.51 -21.66 3.33
C GLY A 17 1.28 -20.33 2.59
N ILE A 18 0.12 -19.70 2.81
CA ILE A 18 -0.24 -18.42 2.16
C ILE A 18 0.18 -17.28 3.08
N LYS A 19 1.02 -16.36 2.57
CA LYS A 19 1.32 -15.10 3.27
C LYS A 19 0.09 -14.19 3.24
N VAL A 20 -0.21 -13.56 4.36
CA VAL A 20 -1.40 -12.71 4.51
C VAL A 20 -1.00 -11.24 4.57
N SER A 21 -1.67 -10.45 3.74
CA SER A 21 -1.66 -8.98 3.78
C SER A 21 -2.95 -8.46 4.38
N LEU A 22 -2.82 -7.52 5.33
CA LEU A 22 -3.96 -6.80 5.89
C LEU A 22 -4.06 -5.41 5.26
N PHE A 23 -5.16 -5.14 4.56
CA PHE A 23 -5.43 -3.84 3.98
C PHE A 23 -6.03 -2.90 5.03
N MET A 24 -5.42 -1.72 5.22
CA MET A 24 -5.80 -0.82 6.31
C MET A 24 -5.36 0.63 6.09
N ASN A 25 -6.00 1.53 6.83
CA ASN A 25 -5.59 2.94 6.88
C ASN A 25 -4.21 3.09 7.54
N PRO A 26 -3.44 4.13 7.16
CA PRO A 26 -2.18 4.48 7.82
C PRO A 26 -2.45 5.05 9.22
N ASP A 27 -2.64 4.15 10.19
CA ASP A 27 -2.92 4.44 11.60
C ASP A 27 -2.10 3.52 12.50
N GLU A 28 -1.33 4.10 13.42
CA GLU A 28 -0.40 3.36 14.29
C GLU A 28 -1.11 2.37 15.20
N LYS A 29 -2.25 2.75 15.78
CA LYS A 29 -3.03 1.86 16.67
C LYS A 29 -3.53 0.64 15.91
N ALA A 30 -4.00 0.85 14.68
CA ALA A 30 -4.41 -0.24 13.82
C ALA A 30 -3.23 -1.16 13.49
N LEU A 31 -2.05 -0.62 13.20
CA LEU A 31 -0.82 -1.41 12.93
C LEU A 31 -0.37 -2.23 14.14
N GLU A 32 -0.44 -1.68 15.35
CA GLU A 32 -0.16 -2.43 16.59
C GLU A 32 -1.14 -3.60 16.78
N LEU A 33 -2.42 -3.38 16.49
CA LEU A 33 -3.42 -4.44 16.55
C LEU A 33 -3.21 -5.49 15.46
N ALA A 34 -2.85 -5.07 14.25
CA ALA A 34 -2.50 -5.97 13.14
C ALA A 34 -1.36 -6.91 13.55
N LYS A 35 -0.38 -6.43 14.32
CA LYS A 35 0.76 -7.26 14.75
C LYS A 35 0.32 -8.47 15.57
N LYS A 36 -0.75 -8.32 16.36
CA LYS A 36 -1.33 -9.39 17.20
C LYS A 36 -1.98 -10.51 16.39
N THR A 37 -2.28 -10.27 15.11
CA THR A 37 -2.93 -11.25 14.23
C THR A 37 -1.96 -12.27 13.65
N GLY A 38 -0.65 -11.98 13.62
CA GLY A 38 0.36 -12.82 12.98
C GLY A 38 0.49 -12.63 11.47
N ALA A 39 -0.19 -11.64 10.88
CA ALA A 39 -0.01 -11.29 9.47
C ALA A 39 1.43 -10.82 9.20
N GLN A 40 1.94 -11.09 8.00
CA GLN A 40 3.31 -10.75 7.61
C GLN A 40 3.38 -9.42 6.85
N ILE A 41 2.29 -9.08 6.15
CA ILE A 41 2.22 -7.91 5.27
C ILE A 41 1.11 -7.00 5.76
N VAL A 42 1.32 -5.69 5.65
CA VAL A 42 0.24 -4.69 5.70
C VAL A 42 0.22 -3.93 4.38
N GLU A 43 -0.96 -3.71 3.82
CA GLU A 43 -1.15 -2.84 2.65
C GLU A 43 -1.81 -1.54 3.09
N LEU A 44 -1.04 -0.45 3.04
CA LEU A 44 -1.51 0.87 3.44
C LEU A 44 -2.45 1.45 2.37
N HIS A 45 -3.63 1.85 2.80
CA HIS A 45 -4.65 2.47 1.96
C HIS A 45 -4.26 3.90 1.57
N THR A 46 -3.99 4.14 0.29
CA THR A 46 -3.58 5.46 -0.22
C THR A 46 -4.73 6.33 -0.73
N GLY A 47 -5.99 5.92 -0.61
CA GLY A 47 -7.12 6.67 -1.16
C GLY A 47 -7.25 8.10 -0.64
N MET A 48 -7.02 8.37 0.66
CA MET A 48 -7.06 9.75 1.20
C MET A 48 -6.00 10.65 0.55
N TYR A 49 -4.83 10.11 0.24
CA TYR A 49 -3.79 10.79 -0.52
C TYR A 49 -4.21 10.97 -1.99
N ALA A 50 -4.72 9.92 -2.63
CA ALA A 50 -5.05 9.92 -4.05
C ALA A 50 -6.23 10.86 -4.40
N GLU A 51 -7.19 10.99 -3.49
CA GLU A 51 -8.41 11.79 -3.66
C GLU A 51 -8.30 13.21 -3.09
N ALA A 52 -7.15 13.57 -2.49
CA ALA A 52 -6.95 14.92 -1.98
C ALA A 52 -6.90 15.93 -3.13
N GLU A 53 -7.91 16.81 -3.18
CA GLU A 53 -8.02 17.90 -4.17
C GLU A 53 -7.02 19.03 -3.88
N GLU A 54 -6.85 19.37 -2.60
CA GLU A 54 -5.94 20.43 -2.14
C GLU A 54 -4.52 19.89 -1.94
N GLU A 55 -3.52 20.65 -2.39
CA GLU A 55 -2.10 20.26 -2.30
C GLU A 55 -1.65 20.08 -0.85
N GLU A 56 -2.05 20.99 0.06
CA GLU A 56 -1.73 20.90 1.48
C GLU A 56 -2.24 19.59 2.10
N LYS A 57 -3.49 19.22 1.77
CA LYS A 57 -4.08 17.97 2.24
C LYS A 57 -3.34 16.76 1.67
N ARG A 58 -3.00 16.77 0.37
CA ARG A 58 -2.23 15.70 -0.26
C ARG A 58 -0.87 15.51 0.40
N LEU A 59 -0.17 16.61 0.70
CA LEU A 59 1.11 16.57 1.42
C LEU A 59 0.95 16.01 2.84
N SER A 60 -0.10 16.40 3.56
CA SER A 60 -0.36 15.86 4.90
C SER A 60 -0.63 14.35 4.90
N GLU A 61 -1.39 13.83 3.92
CA GLU A 61 -1.66 12.40 3.79
C GLU A 61 -0.42 11.63 3.33
N LEU A 62 0.46 12.26 2.52
CA LEU A 62 1.75 11.68 2.17
C LEU A 62 2.66 11.51 3.40
N VAL A 63 2.78 12.55 4.23
CA VAL A 63 3.55 12.48 5.50
C VAL A 63 2.97 11.41 6.42
N ARG A 64 1.64 11.27 6.46
CA ARG A 64 0.98 10.23 7.23
C ARG A 64 1.32 8.82 6.70
N LEU A 65 1.34 8.62 5.39
CA LEU A 65 1.78 7.37 4.77
C LEU A 65 3.24 7.05 5.09
N GLU A 66 4.15 8.03 5.02
CA GLU A 66 5.57 7.88 5.37
C GLU A 66 5.75 7.42 6.81
N ASN A 67 5.07 8.07 7.75
CA ASN A 67 5.16 7.72 9.17
C ASN A 67 4.59 6.33 9.45
N ALA A 68 3.44 5.99 8.85
CA ALA A 68 2.83 4.68 9.00
C ALA A 68 3.70 3.56 8.38
N ALA A 69 4.33 3.81 7.22
CA ALA A 69 5.21 2.85 6.58
C ALA A 69 6.46 2.57 7.42
N ARG A 70 7.08 3.62 7.97
CA ARG A 70 8.20 3.51 8.92
C ARG A 70 7.81 2.70 10.15
N PHE A 71 6.69 3.06 10.79
CA PHE A 71 6.21 2.38 11.98
C PHE A 71 5.85 0.91 11.70
N ALA A 72 5.21 0.61 10.57
CA ALA A 72 4.91 -0.75 10.16
C ALA A 72 6.20 -1.58 9.97
N LYS A 73 7.24 -0.97 9.38
CA LYS A 73 8.55 -1.61 9.21
C LYS A 73 9.22 -1.90 10.55
N ASP A 74 9.16 -0.97 11.50
CA ASP A 74 9.68 -1.14 12.86
C ASP A 74 8.96 -2.26 13.62
N LEU A 75 7.66 -2.45 13.37
CA LEU A 75 6.88 -3.59 13.87
C LEU A 75 7.23 -4.91 13.16
N GLY A 76 8.07 -4.88 12.13
CA GLY A 76 8.55 -6.05 11.38
C GLY A 76 7.59 -6.53 10.30
N PHE A 77 6.72 -5.67 9.78
CA PHE A 77 5.91 -5.97 8.60
C PHE A 77 6.71 -5.80 7.30
N ILE A 78 6.32 -6.57 6.29
CA ILE A 78 6.50 -6.17 4.89
C ILE A 78 5.41 -5.13 4.59
N VAL A 79 5.78 -3.98 4.03
CA VAL A 79 4.84 -2.88 3.82
C VAL A 79 4.50 -2.80 2.34
N HIS A 80 3.23 -2.91 1.99
CA HIS A 80 2.70 -2.66 0.65
C HIS A 80 1.87 -1.38 0.69
N ALA A 81 1.55 -0.81 -0.46
CA ALA A 81 0.58 0.28 -0.57
C ALA A 81 -0.23 0.16 -1.85
N GLY A 82 -1.43 0.72 -1.85
CA GLY A 82 -2.31 0.67 -3.00
C GLY A 82 -3.58 1.46 -2.78
N HIS A 83 -4.51 1.34 -3.74
CA HIS A 83 -5.80 2.04 -3.78
C HIS A 83 -5.71 3.53 -4.17
N GLY A 84 -6.19 3.85 -5.38
CA GLY A 84 -6.25 5.21 -5.91
C GLY A 84 -4.99 5.71 -6.62
N LEU A 85 -3.88 4.96 -6.57
CA LEU A 85 -2.62 5.36 -7.24
C LEU A 85 -2.75 5.35 -8.77
N ASN A 86 -2.13 6.34 -9.41
CA ASN A 86 -2.15 6.58 -10.85
C ASN A 86 -0.80 7.12 -11.35
N TYR A 87 -0.70 7.40 -12.65
CA TYR A 87 0.55 7.79 -13.31
C TYR A 87 1.09 9.18 -12.88
N GLU A 88 0.28 9.99 -12.20
CA GLU A 88 0.65 11.34 -11.76
C GLU A 88 1.02 11.38 -10.27
N ASN A 89 0.38 10.55 -9.45
CA ASN A 89 0.55 10.57 -7.99
C ASN A 89 1.39 9.41 -7.42
N ILE A 90 1.78 8.42 -8.24
CA ILE A 90 2.59 7.29 -7.74
C ILE A 90 3.98 7.71 -7.27
N GLY A 91 4.57 8.75 -7.87
CA GLY A 91 5.97 9.14 -7.64
C GLY A 91 6.31 9.36 -6.17
N PRO A 92 5.64 10.28 -5.45
CA PRO A 92 5.93 10.54 -4.04
C PRO A 92 5.75 9.31 -3.14
N VAL A 93 4.69 8.51 -3.35
CA VAL A 93 4.45 7.28 -2.55
C VAL A 93 5.51 6.21 -2.87
N ALA A 94 5.92 6.11 -4.13
CA ALA A 94 6.99 5.22 -4.58
C ALA A 94 8.39 5.64 -4.11
N ALA A 95 8.56 6.84 -3.55
CA ALA A 95 9.82 7.26 -2.94
C ALA A 95 9.98 6.73 -1.50
N ILE A 96 8.90 6.34 -0.82
CA ILE A 96 8.91 5.91 0.60
C ILE A 96 9.63 4.56 0.74
N PRO A 97 10.86 4.48 1.30
CA PRO A 97 11.74 3.31 1.17
C PRO A 97 11.20 2.04 1.82
N GLU A 98 10.34 2.17 2.83
CA GLU A 98 9.78 1.04 3.55
C GLU A 98 8.73 0.26 2.74
N ILE A 99 8.14 0.85 1.69
CA ILE A 99 7.11 0.22 0.86
C ILE A 99 7.74 -0.68 -0.22
N GLU A 100 7.49 -1.98 -0.16
CA GLU A 100 8.13 -2.98 -1.03
C GLU A 100 7.31 -3.29 -2.30
N GLU A 101 5.98 -3.11 -2.27
CA GLU A 101 5.08 -3.43 -3.39
C GLU A 101 3.92 -2.43 -3.51
N PHE A 102 3.48 -2.19 -4.75
CA PHE A 102 2.35 -1.31 -5.07
C PHE A 102 1.23 -2.07 -5.80
N SER A 103 0.08 -2.23 -5.13
CA SER A 103 -1.12 -2.87 -5.68
C SER A 103 -1.95 -1.85 -6.48
N ILE A 104 -1.76 -1.80 -7.80
CA ILE A 104 -2.38 -0.80 -8.68
C ILE A 104 -3.27 -1.49 -9.73
N GLY A 105 -4.56 -1.13 -9.74
CA GLY A 105 -5.57 -1.73 -10.63
C GLY A 105 -6.17 -0.74 -11.63
N HIS A 106 -7.16 0.03 -11.17
CA HIS A 106 -8.03 0.87 -12.02
C HIS A 106 -7.24 1.76 -13.00
N SER A 107 -6.22 2.47 -12.54
CA SER A 107 -5.44 3.39 -13.39
C SER A 107 -4.69 2.66 -14.50
N ILE A 108 -4.15 1.47 -14.25
CA ILE A 108 -3.49 0.64 -15.29
C ILE A 108 -4.52 0.19 -16.32
N VAL A 109 -5.67 -0.32 -15.90
CA VAL A 109 -6.74 -0.76 -16.81
C VAL A 109 -7.22 0.41 -17.67
N SER A 110 -7.49 1.57 -17.05
CA SER A 110 -7.96 2.78 -17.75
C SER A 110 -6.94 3.26 -18.80
N LYS A 111 -5.64 3.27 -18.47
CA LYS A 111 -4.59 3.61 -19.43
C LYS A 111 -4.47 2.56 -20.55
N ALA A 112 -4.61 1.29 -20.23
CA ALA A 112 -4.48 0.18 -21.18
C ALA A 112 -5.54 0.20 -22.30
N ILE A 113 -6.69 0.84 -22.08
CA ILE A 113 -7.69 1.06 -23.15
C ILE A 113 -7.11 1.86 -24.31
N PHE A 114 -6.15 2.76 -24.05
CA PHE A 114 -5.56 3.65 -25.05
C PHE A 114 -4.24 3.15 -25.61
N VAL A 115 -3.41 2.51 -24.78
CA VAL A 115 -2.02 2.13 -25.16
C VAL A 115 -1.75 0.61 -25.11
N GLY A 116 -2.73 -0.19 -24.71
CA GLY A 116 -2.59 -1.62 -24.44
C GLY A 116 -1.95 -1.92 -23.08
N PHE A 117 -2.26 -3.11 -22.52
CA PHE A 117 -1.80 -3.50 -21.17
C PHE A 117 -0.29 -3.54 -21.02
N LYS A 118 0.43 -4.01 -22.06
CA LYS A 118 1.89 -4.12 -22.01
C LYS A 118 2.53 -2.76 -21.76
N GLU A 119 2.10 -1.72 -22.48
CA GLU A 119 2.69 -0.39 -22.33
C GLU A 119 2.22 0.27 -21.03
N ALA A 120 0.94 0.14 -20.67
CA ALA A 120 0.42 0.67 -19.40
C ALA A 120 1.20 0.14 -18.17
N VAL A 121 1.41 -1.17 -18.08
CA VAL A 121 2.17 -1.78 -16.98
C VAL A 121 3.64 -1.34 -17.00
N LYS A 122 4.25 -1.26 -18.19
CA LYS A 122 5.64 -0.82 -18.34
C LYS A 122 5.84 0.63 -17.89
N GLU A 123 4.99 1.55 -18.35
CA GLU A 123 5.03 2.96 -17.97
C GLU A 123 4.89 3.14 -16.44
N MET A 124 3.94 2.44 -15.81
CA MET A 124 3.75 2.48 -14.36
C MET A 124 4.99 1.99 -13.62
N LYS A 125 5.57 0.87 -14.07
CA LYS A 125 6.79 0.31 -13.48
C LYS A 125 7.97 1.29 -13.61
N GLU A 126 8.12 1.96 -14.74
CA GLU A 126 9.18 2.95 -14.95
C GLU A 126 9.03 4.17 -14.03
N LEU A 127 7.80 4.62 -13.74
CA LEU A 127 7.56 5.67 -12.75
C LEU A 127 8.00 5.24 -11.35
N ILE A 128 7.63 4.02 -10.93
CA ILE A 128 8.02 3.47 -9.63
C ILE A 128 9.54 3.36 -9.53
N LEU A 129 10.21 2.83 -10.56
CA LEU A 129 11.67 2.68 -10.56
C LEU A 129 12.40 4.02 -10.54
N ARG A 130 11.89 5.03 -11.25
CA ARG A 130 12.49 6.38 -11.23
C ARG A 130 12.39 7.05 -9.86
N ALA A 131 11.31 6.83 -9.12
CA ALA A 131 11.17 7.35 -7.76
C ALA A 131 12.08 6.66 -6.73
N ARG A 132 12.64 5.48 -7.08
CA ARG A 132 13.52 4.65 -6.24
C ARG A 132 15.01 4.85 -6.53
N ALA A 133 15.36 5.58 -7.60
CA ALA A 133 16.73 5.82 -8.04
C ALA A 133 17.33 7.05 -7.33
#